data_AF-A0A3B8XTZ4-F1
#
_entry.id   AF-A0A3B8XTZ4-F1
#
_cell.length_a   1.000
_cell.length_b   1.000
_cell.length_c   1.000
_cell.angle_alpha   90.00
_cell.angle_beta   90.00
_cell.angle_gamma   90.00
#
_symmetry.space_group_name_H-M   'P 1'
#
loop_
_entity.id
_entity.type
_entity.pdbx_description
1 polymer ?
#
loop_
_entity_poly.entity_id
_entity_poly.type
_entity_poly.pdbx_seq_one_letter_code
_entity_poly.pdbx_strand_id
1 'polypeptide(L)'
;LSGIDRDGEEGLFFHGCVSGDYLDARVNEGRTAFNLPERTLKELCRVCADFAKQKLIPEQIKKYEQSRRRNYEQFVSRHPIYGFDDTNVQLGRVPFHAKSSEEFAAGLVKYQIRREESRQDAIQNLIDTLKLETVPDNFADTVAKAAHDIQASEQLALAQHVVRRKLVLELLEKLLDRFRQRAGKPDDHQLEKTLHSFICPMGVRGDDSAEAKSRAHDLWIVDERFAFTRAFSSDKRLDQLLRDSHSSLRPDLVLWDLAYGLGVTDPEKNEDTVDLSEPLRKMMIVEFKKPGRTEYRKAEDHIEQQITRYLSQLKSGEIETFDRRRVRVADDCIFYCYIVADIVGDLSQQLSNWDKTANGQGRILPLKNEYRGSIEVIQWQDLVNDAWQRNKATLHAAGLSRSIPTTS
;
A
#
# COMPACT_ATOMS: atom_id res chain seq x y z
N LEU A 1 -20.79 -5.86 -26.73
CA LEU A 1 -19.87 -6.90 -27.24
C LEU A 1 -18.84 -6.17 -28.11
N SER A 2 -17.54 -6.50 -28.00
CA SER A 2 -16.66 -6.23 -29.15
C SER A 2 -17.26 -6.98 -30.35
N GLY A 3 -17.13 -6.46 -31.56
CA GLY A 3 -17.82 -7.04 -32.72
C GLY A 3 -17.52 -8.53 -32.92
N ILE A 4 -18.36 -9.18 -33.70
CA ILE A 4 -18.29 -10.59 -34.01
C ILE A 4 -17.23 -10.80 -35.08
N ASP A 5 -16.44 -11.85 -34.89
CA ASP A 5 -15.46 -12.28 -35.89
C ASP A 5 -16.02 -13.50 -36.64
N ARG A 6 -15.97 -13.44 -37.97
CA ARG A 6 -16.40 -14.54 -38.84
C ARG A 6 -15.64 -14.49 -40.17
N ASP A 7 -15.15 -15.64 -40.62
CA ASP A 7 -14.49 -15.81 -41.93
C ASP A 7 -13.32 -14.83 -42.21
N GLY A 8 -12.61 -14.41 -41.16
CA GLY A 8 -11.48 -13.48 -41.27
C GLY A 8 -11.86 -11.98 -41.20
N GLU A 9 -13.15 -11.66 -41.11
CA GLU A 9 -13.63 -10.31 -40.83
C GLU A 9 -13.86 -10.12 -39.32
N GLU A 10 -13.42 -8.98 -38.80
CA GLU A 10 -13.56 -8.59 -37.40
C GLU A 10 -14.53 -7.41 -37.25
N GLY A 11 -15.13 -7.25 -36.07
CA GLY A 11 -15.94 -6.07 -35.77
C GLY A 11 -17.39 -6.10 -36.27
N LEU A 12 -17.90 -7.28 -36.65
CA LEU A 12 -19.25 -7.43 -37.21
C LEU A 12 -20.36 -7.27 -36.14
N PHE A 13 -21.59 -6.97 -36.57
CA PHE A 13 -22.76 -6.95 -35.70
C PHE A 13 -23.72 -8.09 -36.07
N PHE A 14 -24.22 -8.80 -35.06
CA PHE A 14 -25.27 -9.79 -35.26
C PHE A 14 -26.63 -9.09 -35.26
N HIS A 15 -27.31 -9.16 -36.40
CA HIS A 15 -28.70 -8.79 -36.54
C HIS A 15 -29.54 -10.06 -36.72
N GLY A 16 -30.35 -10.40 -35.72
CA GLY A 16 -31.25 -11.54 -35.77
C GLY A 16 -32.68 -11.10 -36.05
N CYS A 17 -33.29 -11.64 -37.10
CA CYS A 17 -34.71 -11.47 -37.39
C CYS A 17 -35.49 -12.70 -36.91
N VAL A 18 -36.63 -12.48 -36.27
CA VAL A 18 -37.54 -13.53 -35.79
C VAL A 18 -38.88 -13.36 -36.49
N SER A 19 -39.39 -14.42 -37.10
CA SER A 19 -40.69 -14.46 -37.77
C SER A 19 -41.50 -15.67 -37.32
N GLY A 20 -42.82 -15.60 -37.50
CA GLY A 20 -43.71 -16.74 -37.26
C GLY A 20 -45.17 -16.30 -37.14
N ASP A 21 -46.07 -17.25 -37.42
CA ASP A 21 -47.52 -17.01 -37.50
C ASP A 21 -48.11 -16.30 -36.27
N TYR A 22 -47.56 -16.59 -35.09
CA TYR A 22 -47.97 -15.93 -33.84
C TYR A 22 -47.75 -14.41 -33.86
N LEU A 23 -46.61 -13.97 -34.42
CA LEU A 23 -46.25 -12.56 -34.57
C LEU A 23 -47.04 -11.91 -35.71
N ASP A 24 -47.19 -12.61 -36.83
CA ASP A 24 -47.92 -12.14 -38.02
C ASP A 24 -49.40 -11.86 -37.71
N ALA A 25 -50.02 -12.66 -36.85
CA ALA A 25 -51.40 -12.47 -36.41
C ALA A 25 -51.59 -11.28 -35.44
N ARG A 26 -50.52 -10.64 -34.98
CA ARG A 26 -50.55 -9.64 -33.90
C ARG A 26 -49.80 -8.36 -34.26
N VAL A 27 -49.91 -7.92 -35.50
CA VAL A 27 -49.44 -6.60 -35.97
C VAL A 27 -50.59 -5.61 -36.10
N ASN A 28 -50.31 -4.31 -36.03
CA ASN A 28 -51.29 -3.27 -36.38
C ASN A 28 -51.52 -3.21 -37.90
N GLU A 29 -52.59 -2.52 -38.35
CA GLU A 29 -52.93 -2.41 -39.78
C GLU A 29 -51.78 -1.85 -40.64
N GLY A 30 -51.02 -0.90 -40.09
CA GLY A 30 -49.85 -0.32 -40.75
C GLY A 30 -48.58 -1.19 -40.70
N ARG A 31 -48.60 -2.35 -40.01
CA ARG A 31 -47.45 -3.24 -39.77
C ARG A 31 -46.20 -2.54 -39.23
N THR A 32 -46.39 -1.50 -38.43
CA THR A 32 -45.31 -0.73 -37.79
C THR A 32 -45.05 -1.14 -36.35
N ALA A 33 -45.98 -1.87 -35.72
CA ALA A 33 -45.86 -2.32 -34.33
C ALA A 33 -46.64 -3.61 -34.07
N PHE A 34 -46.21 -4.35 -33.05
CA PHE A 34 -46.92 -5.53 -32.56
C PHE A 34 -47.97 -5.16 -31.48
N ASN A 35 -49.17 -5.71 -31.60
CA ASN A 35 -50.24 -5.69 -30.60
C ASN A 35 -50.03 -6.80 -29.57
N LEU A 36 -48.94 -6.72 -28.81
CA LEU A 36 -48.54 -7.70 -27.79
C LEU A 36 -48.29 -7.02 -26.45
N PRO A 37 -48.60 -7.67 -25.30
CA PRO A 37 -48.17 -7.18 -24.00
C PRO A 37 -46.64 -7.07 -23.93
N GLU A 38 -46.13 -5.98 -23.35
CA GLU A 38 -44.67 -5.73 -23.25
C GLU A 38 -43.94 -6.87 -22.53
N ARG A 39 -44.56 -7.48 -21.52
CA ARG A 39 -44.02 -8.66 -20.82
C ARG A 39 -43.77 -9.83 -21.77
N THR A 40 -44.71 -10.11 -22.67
CA THR A 40 -44.60 -11.20 -23.67
C THR A 40 -43.51 -10.89 -24.68
N LEU A 41 -43.41 -9.64 -25.15
CA LEU A 41 -42.35 -9.23 -26.06
C LEU A 41 -40.96 -9.39 -25.41
N LYS A 42 -40.80 -8.96 -24.15
CA LYS A 42 -39.56 -9.14 -23.38
C LYS A 42 -39.18 -10.61 -23.22
N GLU A 43 -40.16 -11.48 -22.98
CA GLU A 43 -39.95 -12.92 -22.84
C GLU A 43 -39.51 -13.57 -24.17
N LEU A 44 -40.18 -13.23 -25.27
CA LEU A 44 -39.78 -13.67 -26.62
C LEU A 44 -38.36 -13.21 -26.95
N CYS A 45 -38.04 -11.92 -26.72
CA CYS A 45 -36.69 -11.41 -26.93
C CYS A 45 -35.64 -12.17 -26.10
N ARG A 46 -35.95 -12.53 -24.85
CA ARG A 46 -35.04 -13.32 -24.00
C ARG A 46 -34.78 -14.70 -24.59
N VAL A 47 -35.84 -15.42 -24.97
CA VAL A 47 -35.72 -16.77 -25.57
C VAL A 47 -34.92 -16.72 -26.87
N CYS A 48 -35.21 -15.77 -27.76
CA CYS A 48 -34.48 -15.61 -29.01
C CYS A 48 -33.01 -15.24 -28.79
N ALA A 49 -32.72 -14.35 -27.83
CA ALA A 49 -31.35 -13.99 -27.49
C ALA A 49 -30.57 -15.19 -26.92
N ASP A 50 -31.19 -16.00 -26.06
CA ASP A 50 -30.56 -17.18 -25.49
C ASP A 50 -30.33 -18.27 -26.55
N PHE A 51 -31.28 -18.46 -27.46
CA PHE A 51 -31.09 -19.33 -28.63
C PHE A 51 -29.93 -18.84 -29.50
N ALA A 52 -29.87 -17.55 -29.82
CA ALA A 52 -28.80 -16.98 -30.62
C ALA A 52 -27.43 -17.19 -29.97
N LYS A 53 -27.30 -16.92 -28.67
CA LYS A 53 -26.06 -17.15 -27.91
C LYS A 53 -25.62 -18.62 -27.94
N GLN A 54 -26.57 -19.56 -27.80
CA GLN A 54 -26.26 -20.99 -27.69
C GLN A 54 -26.05 -21.68 -29.04
N LYS A 55 -26.74 -21.24 -30.10
CA LYS A 55 -26.81 -21.95 -31.38
C LYS A 55 -26.18 -21.19 -32.54
N LEU A 56 -26.24 -19.86 -32.54
CA LEU A 56 -25.82 -19.05 -33.69
C LEU A 56 -24.42 -18.46 -33.52
N ILE A 57 -24.06 -18.04 -32.30
CA ILE A 57 -22.76 -17.42 -31.98
C ILE A 57 -22.05 -18.04 -30.74
N PRO A 58 -22.04 -19.38 -30.57
CA PRO A 58 -21.52 -20.01 -29.34
C PRO A 58 -20.03 -19.75 -29.12
N GLU A 59 -19.22 -19.75 -30.17
CA GLU A 59 -17.76 -19.53 -30.05
C GLU A 59 -17.43 -18.10 -29.63
N GLN A 60 -18.15 -17.10 -30.15
CA GLN A 60 -17.98 -15.71 -29.74
C GLN A 60 -18.40 -15.49 -28.28
N ILE A 61 -19.48 -16.14 -27.84
CA ILE A 61 -19.90 -16.10 -26.43
C ILE A 61 -18.86 -16.77 -25.53
N LYS A 62 -18.32 -17.93 -25.91
CA LYS A 62 -17.27 -18.60 -25.16
C LYS A 62 -16.00 -17.76 -25.05
N LYS A 63 -15.54 -17.16 -26.16
CA LYS A 63 -14.41 -16.21 -26.16
C LYS A 63 -14.68 -15.01 -25.24
N TYR A 64 -15.89 -14.46 -25.31
CA TYR A 64 -16.32 -13.36 -24.45
C TYR A 64 -16.27 -13.73 -22.97
N GLU A 65 -16.82 -14.88 -22.58
CA GLU A 65 -16.83 -15.35 -21.19
C GLU A 65 -15.42 -15.63 -20.68
N GLN A 66 -14.54 -16.21 -21.50
CA GLN A 66 -13.14 -16.41 -21.16
C GLN A 66 -12.41 -15.07 -20.93
N SER A 67 -12.61 -14.09 -21.81
CA SER A 67 -12.05 -12.74 -21.62
C SER A 67 -12.62 -12.08 -20.37
N ARG A 68 -13.93 -12.16 -20.13
CA ARG A 68 -14.59 -11.63 -18.93
C ARG A 68 -14.05 -12.26 -17.66
N ARG A 69 -13.83 -13.58 -17.65
CA ARG A 69 -13.22 -14.29 -16.52
C ARG A 69 -11.79 -13.80 -16.27
N ARG A 70 -10.95 -13.69 -17.30
CA ARG A 70 -9.58 -13.16 -17.15
C ARG A 70 -9.56 -11.74 -16.61
N ASN A 71 -10.46 -10.87 -17.11
CA ASN A 71 -10.58 -9.50 -16.61
C ASN A 71 -10.98 -9.48 -15.14
N TYR A 72 -11.91 -10.36 -14.73
CA TYR A 72 -12.32 -10.51 -13.35
C TYR A 72 -11.19 -11.03 -12.45
N GLU A 73 -10.43 -12.04 -12.88
CA GLU A 73 -9.26 -12.55 -12.15
C GLU A 73 -8.19 -11.46 -11.98
N GLN A 74 -7.97 -10.64 -13.02
CA GLN A 74 -7.07 -9.50 -12.97
C GLN A 74 -7.61 -8.37 -12.07
N PHE A 75 -8.93 -8.23 -11.98
CA PHE A 75 -9.58 -7.29 -11.06
C PHE A 75 -9.37 -7.74 -9.61
N VAL A 76 -9.63 -9.02 -9.28
CA VAL A 76 -9.42 -9.57 -7.93
C VAL A 76 -7.95 -9.53 -7.52
N SER A 77 -7.00 -9.76 -8.43
CA SER A 77 -5.57 -9.65 -8.08
C SER A 77 -5.14 -8.22 -7.71
N ARG A 78 -5.83 -7.20 -8.24
CA ARG A 78 -5.61 -5.77 -7.89
C ARG A 78 -6.45 -5.32 -6.70
N HIS A 79 -7.63 -5.93 -6.53
CA HIS A 79 -8.57 -5.62 -5.47
C HIS A 79 -9.02 -6.91 -4.74
N PRO A 80 -8.12 -7.53 -3.95
CA PRO A 80 -8.40 -8.82 -3.29
C PRO A 80 -9.66 -8.83 -2.43
N ILE A 81 -10.11 -7.67 -1.93
CA ILE A 81 -11.34 -7.58 -1.11
C ILE A 81 -12.57 -8.11 -1.83
N TYR A 82 -12.57 -8.13 -3.17
CA TYR A 82 -13.65 -8.68 -3.99
C TYR A 82 -13.47 -10.17 -4.31
N GLY A 83 -12.37 -10.80 -3.89
CA GLY A 83 -12.08 -12.23 -4.07
C GLY A 83 -12.70 -13.13 -3.01
N PHE A 84 -13.87 -12.77 -2.48
CA PHE A 84 -14.43 -13.38 -1.28
C PHE A 84 -15.20 -14.70 -1.51
N ASP A 85 -15.51 -15.05 -2.76
CA ASP A 85 -16.21 -16.28 -3.16
C ASP A 85 -15.63 -16.84 -4.47
N ASP A 86 -16.05 -18.06 -4.84
CA ASP A 86 -15.71 -18.68 -6.13
C ASP A 86 -15.97 -17.76 -7.33
N THR A 87 -15.03 -17.74 -8.27
CA THR A 87 -15.08 -16.89 -9.47
C THR A 87 -16.37 -17.03 -10.26
N ASN A 88 -16.94 -18.23 -10.40
CA ASN A 88 -18.17 -18.42 -11.15
C ASN A 88 -19.39 -17.88 -10.40
N VAL A 89 -19.43 -18.11 -9.08
CA VAL A 89 -20.47 -17.55 -8.21
C VAL A 89 -20.47 -16.03 -8.31
N GLN A 90 -19.29 -15.41 -8.26
CA GLN A 90 -19.15 -13.96 -8.36
C GLN A 90 -19.48 -13.41 -9.75
N LEU A 91 -19.05 -14.07 -10.82
CA LEU A 91 -19.41 -13.69 -12.19
C LEU A 91 -20.91 -13.84 -12.49
N GLY A 92 -21.62 -14.71 -11.76
CA GLY A 92 -23.08 -14.82 -11.79
C GLY A 92 -23.80 -13.70 -11.03
N ARG A 93 -23.14 -13.07 -10.06
CA ARG A 93 -23.66 -11.94 -9.27
C ARG A 93 -23.57 -10.59 -10.00
N VAL A 94 -22.65 -10.45 -10.95
CA VAL A 94 -22.42 -9.23 -11.73
C VAL A 94 -23.11 -9.28 -13.09
N PRO A 95 -23.52 -8.13 -13.68
CA PRO A 95 -24.14 -8.10 -15.00
C PRO A 95 -23.31 -8.82 -16.06
N PHE A 96 -23.98 -9.53 -16.97
CA PHE A 96 -23.28 -10.30 -18.02
C PHE A 96 -22.34 -9.43 -18.87
N HIS A 97 -22.70 -8.15 -19.08
CA HIS A 97 -21.93 -7.21 -19.88
C HIS A 97 -20.71 -6.60 -19.15
N ALA A 98 -20.56 -6.81 -17.83
CA ALA A 98 -19.49 -6.25 -17.04
C ALA A 98 -18.11 -6.75 -17.49
N LYS A 99 -17.18 -5.82 -17.73
CA LYS A 99 -15.81 -6.04 -18.21
C LYS A 99 -14.76 -5.22 -17.48
N SER A 100 -15.15 -4.11 -16.86
CA SER A 100 -14.23 -3.21 -16.16
C SER A 100 -14.20 -3.48 -14.65
N SER A 101 -13.13 -3.05 -13.97
CA SER A 101 -13.02 -3.11 -12.51
C SER A 101 -14.19 -2.43 -11.81
N GLU A 102 -14.65 -1.29 -12.34
CA GLU A 102 -15.77 -0.54 -11.77
C GLU A 102 -17.09 -1.30 -11.89
N GLU A 103 -17.37 -1.90 -13.05
CA GLU A 103 -18.60 -2.68 -13.26
C GLU A 103 -18.62 -3.94 -12.38
N PHE A 104 -17.47 -4.60 -12.21
CA PHE A 104 -17.35 -5.73 -11.28
C PHE A 104 -17.57 -5.28 -9.82
N ALA A 105 -16.92 -4.20 -9.39
CA ALA A 105 -17.08 -3.66 -8.04
C ALA A 105 -18.54 -3.27 -7.76
N ALA A 106 -19.19 -2.54 -8.67
CA ALA A 106 -20.58 -2.12 -8.54
C ALA A 106 -21.54 -3.31 -8.40
N GLY A 107 -21.30 -4.42 -9.10
CA GLY A 107 -22.10 -5.63 -8.98
C GLY A 107 -21.88 -6.40 -7.67
N LEU A 108 -20.67 -6.34 -7.11
CA LEU A 108 -20.24 -7.15 -5.96
C LEU A 108 -20.35 -6.46 -4.60
N VAL A 109 -20.26 -5.12 -4.56
CA VAL A 109 -20.20 -4.34 -3.31
C VAL A 109 -21.35 -4.68 -2.35
N LYS A 110 -22.57 -4.86 -2.88
CA LYS A 110 -23.73 -5.23 -2.05
C LYS A 110 -23.60 -6.59 -1.38
N TYR A 111 -22.92 -7.55 -2.01
CA TYR A 111 -22.71 -8.87 -1.43
C TYR A 111 -21.57 -8.84 -0.41
N GLN A 112 -20.54 -8.04 -0.67
CA GLN A 112 -19.46 -7.80 0.26
C GLN A 112 -19.98 -7.18 1.56
N ILE A 113 -20.77 -6.11 1.49
CA ILE A 113 -21.38 -5.44 2.66
C ILE A 113 -22.26 -6.42 3.43
N ARG A 114 -23.17 -7.12 2.75
CA ARG A 114 -24.06 -8.09 3.42
C ARG A 114 -23.28 -9.19 4.16
N ARG A 115 -22.17 -9.65 3.60
CA ARG A 115 -21.32 -10.66 4.24
C ARG A 115 -20.63 -10.10 5.48
N GLU A 116 -20.14 -8.87 5.40
CA GLU A 116 -19.54 -8.17 6.55
C GLU A 116 -20.55 -8.00 7.68
N GLU A 117 -21.74 -7.47 7.39
CA GLU A 117 -22.83 -7.30 8.36
C GLU A 117 -23.25 -8.65 8.96
N SER A 118 -23.49 -9.67 8.13
CA SER A 118 -23.86 -11.01 8.60
C SER A 118 -22.79 -11.62 9.53
N ARG A 119 -21.51 -11.31 9.28
CA ARG A 119 -20.42 -11.77 10.14
C ARG A 119 -20.39 -11.00 11.47
N GLN A 120 -20.57 -9.68 11.44
CA GLN A 120 -20.65 -8.88 12.66
C GLN A 120 -21.80 -9.35 13.55
N ASP A 121 -22.98 -9.59 12.96
CA ASP A 121 -24.13 -10.15 13.67
C ASP A 121 -23.83 -11.53 14.25
N ALA A 122 -23.16 -12.41 13.50
CA ALA A 122 -22.78 -13.74 13.98
C ALA A 122 -21.80 -13.68 15.17
N ILE A 123 -20.83 -12.77 15.13
CA ILE A 123 -19.87 -12.56 16.24
C ILE A 123 -20.60 -11.99 17.45
N GLN A 124 -21.47 -10.99 17.26
CA GLN A 124 -22.24 -10.39 18.35
C GLN A 124 -23.14 -11.43 19.03
N ASN A 125 -23.83 -12.26 18.24
CA ASN A 125 -24.64 -13.37 18.77
C ASN A 125 -23.80 -14.38 19.56
N LEU A 126 -22.58 -14.69 19.13
CA LEU A 126 -21.66 -15.56 19.88
C LEU A 126 -21.26 -14.92 21.22
N ILE A 127 -20.92 -13.62 21.23
CA ILE A 127 -20.61 -12.87 22.45
C ILE A 127 -21.80 -12.90 23.42
N ASP A 128 -23.02 -12.73 22.92
CA ASP A 128 -24.21 -12.74 23.76
C ASP A 128 -24.57 -14.15 24.26
N THR A 129 -24.30 -15.18 23.46
CA THR A 129 -24.46 -16.59 23.89
C THR A 129 -23.49 -16.94 25.02
N LEU A 130 -22.26 -16.42 25.00
CA LEU A 130 -21.27 -16.59 26.07
C LEU A 130 -21.70 -15.97 27.41
N LYS A 131 -22.67 -15.04 27.41
CA LYS A 131 -23.22 -14.42 28.63
C LYS A 131 -24.34 -15.26 29.27
N LEU A 132 -24.81 -16.31 28.60
CA LEU A 132 -25.86 -17.20 29.10
C LEU A 132 -25.27 -18.24 30.06
N GLU A 133 -26.04 -18.65 31.07
CA GLU A 133 -25.62 -19.69 32.04
C GLU A 133 -25.53 -21.08 31.40
N THR A 134 -26.31 -21.32 30.33
CA THR A 134 -26.32 -22.59 29.58
C THR A 134 -25.90 -22.35 28.14
N VAL A 135 -24.85 -23.05 27.72
CA VAL A 135 -24.31 -22.99 26.37
C VAL A 135 -24.98 -24.05 25.49
N PRO A 136 -25.42 -23.74 24.26
CA PRO A 136 -26.02 -24.71 23.34
C PRO A 136 -25.06 -25.84 22.94
N ASP A 137 -25.58 -27.04 22.65
CA ASP A 137 -24.76 -28.20 22.24
C ASP A 137 -23.97 -27.97 20.93
N ASN A 138 -24.47 -27.12 20.02
CA ASN A 138 -23.82 -26.77 18.75
C ASN A 138 -22.88 -25.56 18.86
N PHE A 139 -22.59 -25.10 20.07
CA PHE A 139 -21.80 -23.89 20.28
C PHE A 139 -20.38 -24.02 19.74
N ALA A 140 -19.74 -25.17 19.93
CA ALA A 140 -18.38 -25.43 19.42
C ALA A 140 -18.29 -25.28 17.89
N ASP A 141 -19.27 -25.84 17.16
CA ASP A 141 -19.33 -25.73 15.70
C ASP A 141 -19.58 -24.28 15.25
N THR A 142 -20.42 -23.55 15.99
CA THR A 142 -20.73 -22.14 15.72
C THR A 142 -19.48 -21.25 15.90
N VAL A 143 -18.71 -21.49 16.97
CA VAL A 143 -17.44 -20.81 17.23
C VAL A 143 -16.42 -21.13 16.14
N ALA A 144 -16.27 -22.40 15.78
CA ALA A 144 -15.32 -22.81 14.74
C ALA A 144 -15.64 -22.16 13.38
N LYS A 145 -16.93 -22.09 13.01
CA LYS A 145 -17.38 -21.41 11.79
C LYS A 145 -17.07 -19.91 11.83
N ALA A 146 -17.37 -19.23 12.92
CA ALA A 146 -17.08 -17.81 13.06
C ALA A 146 -15.58 -17.51 13.00
N ALA A 147 -14.74 -18.33 13.66
CA ALA A 147 -13.29 -18.19 13.59
C ALA A 147 -12.76 -18.34 12.15
N HIS A 148 -13.27 -19.31 11.40
CA HIS A 148 -12.93 -19.48 9.99
C HIS A 148 -13.36 -18.28 9.13
N ASP A 149 -14.57 -17.75 9.35
CA ASP A 149 -15.08 -16.59 8.62
C ASP A 149 -14.30 -15.29 8.94
N ILE A 150 -13.84 -15.13 10.19
CA ILE A 150 -12.93 -14.05 10.60
C ILE A 150 -11.60 -14.20 9.87
N GLN A 151 -10.99 -15.39 9.94
CA GLN A 151 -9.70 -15.63 9.30
C GLN A 151 -9.75 -15.37 7.78
N ALA A 152 -10.80 -15.82 7.10
CA ALA A 152 -10.98 -15.57 5.67
C ALA A 152 -11.08 -14.06 5.35
N SER A 153 -11.72 -13.28 6.21
CA SER A 153 -11.79 -11.83 6.06
C SER A 153 -10.45 -11.13 6.27
N GLU A 154 -9.75 -11.52 7.34
CA GLU A 154 -8.43 -10.97 7.64
C GLU A 154 -7.45 -11.26 6.51
N GLN A 155 -7.52 -12.44 5.89
CA GLN A 155 -6.74 -12.76 4.70
C GLN A 155 -7.03 -11.81 3.52
N LEU A 156 -8.29 -11.47 3.27
CA LEU A 156 -8.67 -10.54 2.19
C LEU A 156 -8.20 -9.10 2.48
N ALA A 157 -8.37 -8.64 3.73
CA ALA A 157 -7.91 -7.33 4.16
C ALA A 157 -6.38 -7.22 4.09
N LEU A 158 -5.68 -8.25 4.58
CA LEU A 158 -4.23 -8.37 4.48
C LEU A 158 -3.78 -8.38 3.01
N ALA A 159 -4.43 -9.17 2.16
CA ALA A 159 -4.09 -9.22 0.74
C ALA A 159 -4.21 -7.84 0.09
N GLN A 160 -5.27 -7.07 0.39
CA GLN A 160 -5.42 -5.72 -0.13
C GLN A 160 -4.30 -4.78 0.31
N HIS A 161 -3.91 -4.85 1.59
CA HIS A 161 -2.79 -4.06 2.13
C HIS A 161 -1.46 -4.44 1.46
N VAL A 162 -1.22 -5.74 1.32
CA VAL A 162 0.00 -6.29 0.71
C VAL A 162 0.11 -5.94 -0.78
N VAL A 163 -0.99 -5.96 -1.53
CA VAL A 163 -1.01 -5.49 -2.94
C VAL A 163 -0.52 -4.05 -3.04
N ARG A 164 -0.98 -3.17 -2.13
CA ARG A 164 -0.54 -1.77 -2.11
C ARG A 164 0.96 -1.66 -1.86
N ARG A 165 1.48 -2.36 -0.85
CA ARG A 165 2.91 -2.35 -0.54
C ARG A 165 3.76 -2.89 -1.68
N LYS A 166 3.31 -3.97 -2.35
CA LYS A 166 3.94 -4.51 -3.55
C LYS A 166 4.09 -3.44 -4.64
N LEU A 167 3.02 -2.70 -4.94
CA LEU A 167 3.03 -1.65 -5.95
C LEU A 167 3.99 -0.51 -5.60
N VAL A 168 4.04 -0.12 -4.32
CA VAL A 168 4.99 0.90 -3.84
C VAL A 168 6.43 0.46 -4.04
N LEU A 169 6.79 -0.78 -3.68
CA LEU A 169 8.15 -1.30 -3.86
C LEU A 169 8.51 -1.44 -5.34
N GLU A 170 7.60 -1.95 -6.18
CA GLU A 170 7.82 -2.06 -7.63
C GLU A 170 8.03 -0.69 -8.29
N LEU A 171 7.31 0.33 -7.84
CA LEU A 171 7.49 1.70 -8.32
C LEU A 171 8.83 2.27 -7.85
N LEU A 172 9.21 2.05 -6.59
CA LEU A 172 10.51 2.48 -6.06
C LEU A 172 11.67 1.86 -6.84
N GLU A 173 11.62 0.56 -7.14
CA GLU A 173 12.62 -0.13 -7.97
C GLU A 173 12.74 0.51 -9.35
N LYS A 174 11.61 0.73 -10.03
CA LYS A 174 11.60 1.36 -11.36
C LYS A 174 12.15 2.78 -11.31
N LEU A 175 11.86 3.54 -10.24
CA LEU A 175 12.42 4.88 -10.05
C LEU A 175 13.95 4.81 -9.89
N LEU A 176 14.44 3.90 -9.04
CA LEU A 176 15.89 3.69 -8.85
C LEU A 176 16.60 3.29 -10.15
N ASP A 177 16.05 2.34 -10.91
CA ASP A 177 16.61 1.92 -12.20
C ASP A 177 16.68 3.07 -13.20
N ARG A 178 15.58 3.84 -13.30
CA ARG A 178 15.50 5.02 -14.17
C ARG A 178 16.52 6.09 -13.77
N PHE A 179 16.80 6.25 -12.48
CA PHE A 179 17.78 7.20 -11.98
C PHE A 179 19.21 6.76 -12.24
N ARG A 180 19.53 5.47 -12.06
CA ARG A 180 20.84 4.91 -12.40
C ARG A 180 21.15 5.03 -13.89
N GLN A 181 20.16 4.81 -14.76
CA GLN A 181 20.30 5.01 -16.21
C GLN A 181 20.53 6.48 -16.63
N ARG A 182 20.21 7.44 -15.76
CA ARG A 182 20.38 8.89 -16.00
C ARG A 182 21.66 9.46 -15.40
N ALA A 183 22.54 8.62 -14.85
CA ALA A 183 23.81 9.05 -14.26
C ALA A 183 24.61 9.96 -15.23
N GLY A 184 25.06 11.12 -14.74
CA GLY A 184 25.82 12.11 -15.51
C GLY A 184 25.01 13.26 -16.14
N LYS A 185 23.70 13.36 -15.91
CA LYS A 185 22.87 14.51 -16.34
C LYS A 185 22.72 15.56 -15.21
N PRO A 186 22.64 16.86 -15.52
CA PRO A 186 22.79 17.97 -14.56
C PRO A 186 21.56 18.21 -13.65
N ASP A 187 20.93 17.17 -13.10
CA ASP A 187 19.74 17.30 -12.27
C ASP A 187 19.86 16.58 -10.92
N ASP A 188 20.93 16.91 -10.18
CA ASP A 188 21.34 16.16 -8.99
C ASP A 188 20.37 16.29 -7.80
N HIS A 189 19.79 17.48 -7.60
CA HIS A 189 18.95 17.77 -6.44
C HIS A 189 17.49 17.34 -6.64
N GLN A 190 16.98 17.29 -7.87
CA GLN A 190 15.60 16.87 -8.11
C GLN A 190 15.42 15.37 -7.87
N LEU A 191 16.46 14.57 -8.09
CA LEU A 191 16.40 13.11 -7.96
C LEU A 191 16.26 12.67 -6.50
N GLU A 192 17.09 13.22 -5.61
CA GLU A 192 17.02 12.97 -4.16
C GLU A 192 15.66 13.38 -3.60
N LYS A 193 15.22 14.61 -3.90
CA LYS A 193 13.90 15.12 -3.53
C LYS A 193 12.75 14.25 -4.03
N THR A 194 12.88 13.65 -5.21
CA THR A 194 11.86 12.76 -5.77
C THR A 194 11.76 11.47 -4.96
N LEU A 195 12.88 10.83 -4.61
CA LEU A 195 12.87 9.62 -3.79
C LEU A 195 12.43 9.88 -2.36
N HIS A 196 12.90 10.97 -1.76
CA HIS A 196 12.43 11.40 -0.44
C HIS A 196 10.94 11.62 -0.47
N SER A 197 10.43 12.48 -1.37
CA SER A 197 8.98 12.77 -1.50
C SER A 197 8.14 11.53 -1.79
N PHE A 198 8.71 10.52 -2.46
CA PHE A 198 8.06 9.25 -2.69
C PHE A 198 7.88 8.44 -1.40
N ILE A 199 8.88 8.43 -0.52
CA ILE A 199 8.83 7.73 0.77
C ILE A 199 8.06 8.54 1.82
N CYS A 200 8.27 9.85 1.87
CA CYS A 200 7.66 10.74 2.85
C CYS A 200 7.54 12.16 2.26
N PRO A 201 6.37 12.81 2.35
CA PRO A 201 6.22 14.19 1.89
C PRO A 201 7.22 15.12 2.56
N MET A 202 7.78 16.06 1.79
CA MET A 202 8.75 17.03 2.29
C MET A 202 8.06 18.24 2.92
N GLY A 203 8.70 18.85 3.91
CA GLY A 203 8.22 20.08 4.54
C GLY A 203 7.01 19.88 5.45
N VAL A 204 6.77 18.65 5.92
CA VAL A 204 5.62 18.30 6.78
C VAL A 204 6.09 17.83 8.16
N ARG A 205 5.16 17.77 9.11
CA ARG A 205 5.33 17.05 10.38
C ARG A 205 4.19 16.06 10.57
N GLY A 206 4.49 14.86 11.05
CA GLY A 206 3.50 13.81 11.30
C GLY A 206 2.48 14.14 12.39
N ASP A 207 2.87 15.02 13.32
CA ASP A 207 2.06 15.46 14.47
C ASP A 207 1.10 16.60 14.09
N ASP A 208 1.24 17.19 12.91
CA ASP A 208 0.30 18.16 12.37
C ASP A 208 -0.97 17.45 11.87
N SER A 209 -2.06 17.60 12.62
CA SER A 209 -3.36 17.03 12.30
C SER A 209 -4.10 17.78 11.18
N ALA A 210 -3.78 19.07 10.97
CA ALA A 210 -4.37 19.92 9.94
C ALA A 210 -3.77 19.65 8.55
N GLU A 211 -2.51 19.20 8.49
CA GLU A 211 -1.85 18.84 7.24
C GLU A 211 -2.19 17.41 6.81
N ALA A 212 -3.21 17.23 5.97
CA ALA A 212 -3.60 15.89 5.50
C ALA A 212 -2.48 15.08 4.82
N LYS A 213 -1.48 15.78 4.23
CA LYS A 213 -0.30 15.16 3.61
C LYS A 213 0.61 14.47 4.65
N SER A 214 0.58 14.87 5.92
CA SER A 214 1.43 14.28 6.98
C SER A 214 1.18 12.79 7.19
N ARG A 215 -0.01 12.30 6.80
CA ARG A 215 -0.41 10.87 6.89
C ARG A 215 -0.04 10.06 5.64
N ALA A 216 0.45 10.71 4.59
CA ALA A 216 0.68 10.08 3.29
C ALA A 216 2.16 9.69 3.12
N HIS A 217 2.68 8.84 4.00
CA HIS A 217 4.07 8.34 3.93
C HIS A 217 4.15 6.82 3.90
N ASP A 218 5.26 6.30 3.40
CA ASP A 218 5.63 4.90 3.33
C ASP A 218 6.93 4.61 4.11
N LEU A 219 7.09 5.23 5.29
CA LEU A 219 8.25 5.05 6.18
C LEU A 219 8.53 3.59 6.60
N TRP A 220 7.55 2.69 6.45
CA TRP A 220 7.74 1.24 6.59
C TRP A 220 8.80 0.66 5.62
N ILE A 221 9.10 1.37 4.52
CA ILE A 221 10.21 1.05 3.61
C ILE A 221 11.55 1.19 4.35
N VAL A 222 11.69 2.18 5.23
CA VAL A 222 12.89 2.35 6.07
C VAL A 222 12.88 1.27 7.15
N ASP A 223 11.84 1.25 7.97
CA ASP A 223 11.67 0.28 9.05
C ASP A 223 10.18 0.04 9.31
N GLU A 224 9.78 -1.22 9.45
CA GLU A 224 8.38 -1.61 9.64
C GLU A 224 7.72 -0.91 10.84
N ARG A 225 8.51 -0.60 11.89
CA ARG A 225 8.04 0.13 13.08
C ARG A 225 7.50 1.53 12.77
N PHE A 226 7.84 2.10 11.62
CA PHE A 226 7.41 3.43 11.21
C PHE A 226 6.17 3.43 10.32
N ALA A 227 5.52 2.28 10.12
CA ALA A 227 4.33 2.18 9.26
C ALA A 227 3.22 3.19 9.61
N PHE A 228 3.06 3.50 10.90
CA PHE A 228 1.98 4.37 11.41
C PHE A 228 2.50 5.50 12.31
N THR A 229 3.81 5.78 12.29
CA THR A 229 4.37 6.80 13.17
C THR A 229 3.84 8.19 12.82
N ARG A 230 3.57 8.99 13.84
CA ARG A 230 3.19 10.40 13.71
C ARG A 230 4.21 11.34 14.34
N ALA A 231 5.16 10.82 15.10
CA ALA A 231 6.19 11.61 15.76
C ALA A 231 7.41 11.77 14.86
N PHE A 232 7.24 12.50 13.77
CA PHE A 232 8.34 12.79 12.84
C PHE A 232 8.24 14.17 12.21
N SER A 233 9.36 14.66 11.70
CA SER A 233 9.47 15.83 10.83
C SER A 233 10.23 15.45 9.58
N SER A 234 9.77 15.91 8.42
CA SER A 234 10.37 15.61 7.12
C SER A 234 10.80 16.88 6.41
N ASP A 235 12.07 16.99 6.02
CA ASP A 235 12.65 18.17 5.36
C ASP A 235 12.30 19.49 6.08
N LYS A 236 12.35 19.48 7.43
CA LYS A 236 12.07 20.66 8.26
C LYS A 236 13.35 21.24 8.81
N ARG A 237 13.43 22.57 8.85
CA ARG A 237 14.56 23.24 9.51
C ARG A 237 14.50 22.98 11.00
N LEU A 238 15.65 22.80 11.63
CA LEU A 238 15.72 22.55 13.06
C LEU A 238 15.17 23.71 13.88
N ASP A 239 15.28 24.96 13.42
CA ASP A 239 14.63 26.12 14.07
C ASP A 239 13.10 26.16 13.97
N GLN A 240 12.49 25.30 13.14
CA GLN A 240 11.04 25.11 13.08
C GLN A 240 10.57 23.88 13.89
N LEU A 241 11.53 23.06 14.33
CA LEU A 241 11.27 21.84 15.08
C LEU A 241 11.60 22.02 16.57
N LEU A 242 12.77 22.57 16.84
CA LEU A 242 13.35 22.78 18.14
C LEU A 242 13.07 24.21 18.61
N ARG A 243 12.60 24.30 19.85
CA ARG A 243 12.50 25.54 20.58
C ARG A 243 13.89 26.12 20.82
N ASP A 244 13.99 27.44 20.73
CA ASP A 244 15.21 28.23 20.95
C ASP A 244 16.41 27.85 20.05
N SER A 245 16.18 27.09 18.98
CA SER A 245 17.19 26.84 17.95
C SER A 245 17.15 27.94 16.88
N HIS A 246 18.32 28.33 16.40
CA HIS A 246 18.50 29.22 15.24
C HIS A 246 19.12 28.49 14.04
N SER A 247 19.13 27.16 14.08
CA SER A 247 19.78 26.34 13.08
C SER A 247 18.94 26.20 11.82
N SER A 248 19.53 26.59 10.69
CA SER A 248 18.95 26.37 9.36
C SER A 248 19.17 24.95 8.82
N LEU A 249 19.83 24.08 9.60
CA LEU A 249 20.01 22.67 9.25
C LEU A 249 18.66 22.00 9.02
N ARG A 250 18.63 21.09 8.05
CA ARG A 250 17.43 20.42 7.61
C ARG A 250 17.72 18.93 7.39
N PRO A 251 17.55 18.10 8.42
CA PRO A 251 17.57 16.65 8.25
C PRO A 251 16.40 16.22 7.37
N ASP A 252 16.59 15.15 6.59
CA ASP A 252 15.50 14.63 5.75
C ASP A 252 14.37 14.05 6.60
N LEU A 253 14.71 13.28 7.63
CA LEU A 253 13.74 12.83 8.63
C LEU A 253 14.33 12.87 10.04
N VAL A 254 13.53 13.36 10.98
CA VAL A 254 13.76 13.18 12.42
C VAL A 254 12.54 12.49 12.99
N LEU A 255 12.73 11.35 13.67
CA LEU A 255 11.69 10.59 14.34
C LEU A 255 11.96 10.56 15.84
N TRP A 256 10.94 10.90 16.64
CA TRP A 256 11.11 11.15 18.08
C TRP A 256 10.12 10.39 18.97
N ASP A 257 9.38 9.45 18.41
CA ASP A 257 8.65 8.43 19.16
C ASP A 257 8.73 7.14 18.35
N LEU A 258 9.53 6.19 18.82
CA LEU A 258 9.71 4.90 18.16
C LEU A 258 8.50 4.03 18.52
N ALA A 259 7.38 4.29 17.85
CA ALA A 259 6.14 3.53 17.98
C ALA A 259 6.43 2.03 18.10
N TYR A 260 6.04 1.46 19.24
CA TYR A 260 5.97 0.01 19.54
C TYR A 260 7.25 -0.83 19.46
N GLY A 261 8.41 -0.27 19.10
CA GLY A 261 9.59 -1.08 18.79
C GLY A 261 10.71 -1.09 19.83
N LEU A 262 10.78 -0.09 20.72
CA LEU A 262 11.93 0.10 21.61
C LEU A 262 11.58 0.77 22.96
N GLY A 263 10.29 0.97 23.28
CA GLY A 263 9.80 1.55 24.53
C GLY A 263 8.84 0.61 25.27
N VAL A 264 8.76 0.73 26.59
CA VAL A 264 7.72 0.11 27.41
C VAL A 264 6.45 0.94 27.21
N THR A 265 5.45 0.39 26.55
CA THR A 265 4.11 1.00 26.50
C THR A 265 3.42 0.75 27.84
N ASP A 266 3.01 1.84 28.50
CA ASP A 266 2.15 1.79 29.68
C ASP A 266 0.69 1.67 29.20
N PRO A 267 0.00 0.54 29.44
CA PRO A 267 -1.35 0.29 28.92
C PRO A 267 -2.42 1.24 29.48
N GLU A 268 -2.12 2.07 30.48
CA GLU A 268 -3.05 3.09 31.00
C GLU A 268 -2.91 4.47 30.33
N LYS A 269 -1.92 4.67 29.45
CA LYS A 269 -1.71 5.95 28.75
C LYS A 269 -2.36 5.94 27.37
N ASN A 270 -3.01 7.04 27.00
CA ASN A 270 -3.49 7.27 25.65
C ASN A 270 -2.34 7.07 24.64
N GLU A 271 -2.44 6.01 23.83
CA GLU A 271 -1.42 5.55 22.88
C GLU A 271 -1.07 6.61 21.80
N ASP A 272 -1.94 7.61 21.62
CA ASP A 272 -1.78 8.69 20.64
C ASP A 272 -0.99 9.91 21.15
N THR A 273 -0.51 9.89 22.40
CA THR A 273 0.24 11.03 22.97
C THR A 273 1.60 10.62 23.50
N VAL A 274 2.65 11.27 23.00
CA VAL A 274 4.02 11.15 23.55
C VAL A 274 3.97 11.45 25.04
N ASP A 275 4.51 10.55 25.86
CA ASP A 275 4.65 10.78 27.29
C ASP A 275 5.61 11.95 27.53
N LEU A 276 5.06 13.10 27.89
CA LEU A 276 5.82 14.33 28.12
C LEU A 276 6.43 14.40 29.52
N SER A 277 6.06 13.46 30.41
CA SER A 277 6.60 13.44 31.77
C SER A 277 8.10 13.14 31.75
N GLU A 278 8.51 12.25 30.85
CA GLU A 278 9.89 11.83 30.68
C GLU A 278 10.52 12.44 29.42
N PRO A 279 11.83 12.75 29.45
CA PRO A 279 12.54 13.17 28.26
C PRO A 279 12.72 11.99 27.28
N LEU A 280 12.75 12.29 25.99
CA LEU A 280 13.04 11.32 24.95
C LEU A 280 14.44 10.74 25.13
N ARG A 281 14.50 9.42 25.17
CA ARG A 281 15.76 8.68 25.32
C ARG A 281 16.26 8.05 24.03
N LYS A 282 15.43 8.05 22.98
CA LYS A 282 15.76 7.45 21.69
C LYS A 282 15.20 8.31 20.57
N MET A 283 16.01 8.54 19.55
CA MET A 283 15.60 9.24 18.34
C MET A 283 16.20 8.56 17.12
N MET A 284 15.53 8.66 15.98
CA MET A 284 16.09 8.26 14.70
C MET A 284 16.22 9.47 13.78
N ILE A 285 17.34 9.54 13.08
CA ILE A 285 17.58 10.50 12.01
C ILE A 285 17.77 9.69 10.74
N VAL A 286 17.03 10.01 9.69
CA VAL A 286 17.24 9.41 8.36
C VAL A 286 17.70 10.48 7.41
N GLU A 287 18.70 10.16 6.60
CA GLU A 287 19.23 11.02 5.54
C GLU A 287 19.31 10.22 4.23
N PHE A 288 18.70 10.73 3.18
CA PHE A 288 18.75 10.17 1.85
C PHE A 288 19.82 10.88 1.03
N LYS A 289 20.70 10.11 0.40
CA LYS A 289 21.61 10.66 -0.62
C LYS A 289 21.14 10.23 -1.99
N LYS A 290 21.36 11.09 -2.98
CA LYS A 290 21.19 10.73 -4.40
C LYS A 290 21.78 9.34 -4.72
N PRO A 291 21.01 8.43 -5.34
CA PRO A 291 21.53 7.15 -5.82
C PRO A 291 22.71 7.34 -6.79
N GLY A 292 23.75 6.54 -6.63
CA GLY A 292 24.98 6.61 -7.42
C GLY A 292 25.79 7.91 -7.26
N ARG A 293 25.59 8.71 -6.21
CA ARG A 293 26.45 9.88 -5.93
C ARG A 293 27.89 9.43 -5.68
N THR A 294 28.81 9.90 -6.51
CA THR A 294 30.24 9.56 -6.41
C THR A 294 31.08 10.63 -5.72
N GLU A 295 30.60 11.87 -5.65
CA GLU A 295 31.40 13.02 -5.22
C GLU A 295 30.88 13.64 -3.90
N TYR A 296 31.78 13.79 -2.93
CA TYR A 296 31.55 14.37 -1.61
C TYR A 296 32.65 15.40 -1.30
N ARG A 297 32.78 16.39 -2.19
CA ARG A 297 33.94 17.30 -2.25
C ARG A 297 34.09 18.24 -1.06
N LYS A 298 33.00 18.56 -0.36
CA LYS A 298 33.04 19.48 0.77
C LYS A 298 33.01 18.72 2.09
N ALA A 299 33.71 19.25 3.09
CA ALA A 299 33.68 18.70 4.45
C ALA A 299 32.24 18.60 5.00
N GLU A 300 31.39 19.59 4.70
CA GLU A 300 29.98 19.58 5.08
C GLU A 300 29.14 18.46 4.45
N ASP A 301 29.60 17.87 3.35
CA ASP A 301 28.96 16.70 2.71
C ASP A 301 29.37 15.38 3.38
N HIS A 302 30.40 15.37 4.23
CA HIS A 302 30.85 14.16 4.90
C HIS A 302 29.78 13.68 5.90
N ILE A 303 29.30 12.45 5.70
CA ILE A 303 28.27 11.79 6.53
C ILE A 303 28.47 12.03 8.04
N GLU A 304 29.62 11.70 8.60
CA GLU A 304 29.87 11.85 10.04
C GLU A 304 29.75 13.31 10.52
N GLN A 305 30.29 14.26 9.74
CA GLN A 305 30.24 15.69 10.08
C GLN A 305 28.82 16.22 9.99
N GLN A 306 28.08 15.85 8.95
CA GLN A 306 26.70 16.25 8.75
C GLN A 306 25.82 15.74 9.90
N ILE A 307 25.92 14.45 10.23
CA ILE A 307 25.16 13.85 11.34
C ILE A 307 25.54 14.49 12.67
N THR A 308 26.83 14.68 12.95
CA THR A 308 27.28 15.32 14.20
C THR A 308 26.69 16.73 14.39
N ARG A 309 26.52 17.49 13.30
CA ARG A 309 25.85 18.81 13.33
C ARG A 309 24.37 18.72 13.68
N TYR A 310 23.67 17.67 13.25
CA TYR A 310 22.28 17.43 13.67
C TYR A 310 22.23 17.04 15.15
N LEU A 311 23.09 16.12 15.57
CA LEU A 311 23.14 15.65 16.94
C LEU A 311 23.43 16.78 17.93
N SER A 312 24.33 17.71 17.60
CA SER A 312 24.66 18.84 18.46
C SER A 312 23.49 19.81 18.69
N GLN A 313 22.52 19.86 17.77
CA GLN A 313 21.31 20.67 17.90
C GLN A 313 20.20 19.92 18.63
N LEU A 314 20.09 18.61 18.41
CA LEU A 314 19.03 17.78 18.98
C LEU A 314 19.31 17.40 20.44
N LYS A 315 20.58 17.12 20.78
CA LYS A 315 21.00 16.75 22.13
C LYS A 315 20.66 17.87 23.11
N SER A 316 19.97 17.51 24.20
CA SER A 316 19.50 18.47 25.21
C SER A 316 18.60 19.59 24.66
N GLY A 317 18.05 19.39 23.46
CA GLY A 317 17.07 20.28 22.85
C GLY A 317 15.65 19.99 23.34
N GLU A 318 14.73 20.88 22.95
CA GLU A 318 13.30 20.73 23.24
C GLU A 318 12.51 20.85 21.93
N ILE A 319 11.82 19.78 21.55
CA ILE A 319 10.94 19.79 20.39
C ILE A 319 9.61 20.44 20.80
N GLU A 320 9.18 21.43 20.03
CA GLU A 320 7.82 21.96 20.13
C GLU A 320 6.93 21.21 19.14
N THR A 321 5.96 20.46 19.67
CA THR A 321 4.95 19.73 18.88
C THR A 321 3.94 20.67 18.25
N PHE A 322 3.19 20.18 17.26
CA PHE A 322 2.12 20.98 16.62
C PHE A 322 1.11 21.55 17.63
N ASP A 323 0.72 20.76 18.63
CA ASP A 323 -0.17 21.16 19.72
C ASP A 323 0.52 22.03 20.79
N ARG A 324 1.70 22.59 20.48
CA ARG A 324 2.55 23.42 21.37
C ARG A 324 2.99 22.71 22.65
N ARG A 325 2.96 21.38 22.66
CA ARG A 325 3.52 20.60 23.76
C ARG A 325 5.02 20.49 23.63
N ARG A 326 5.70 20.45 24.77
CA ARG A 326 7.15 20.45 24.89
C ARG A 326 7.65 19.04 25.11
N VAL A 327 8.48 18.56 24.18
CA VAL A 327 9.08 17.23 24.23
C VAL A 327 10.58 17.43 24.45
N ARG A 328 11.05 17.17 25.67
CA ARG A 328 12.46 17.32 26.04
C ARG A 328 13.28 16.16 25.50
N VAL A 329 14.45 16.42 24.96
CA VAL A 329 15.42 15.38 24.58
C VAL A 329 16.40 15.18 25.73
N ALA A 330 16.59 13.94 26.17
CA ALA A 330 17.54 13.65 27.24
C ALA A 330 18.98 13.92 26.78
N ASP A 331 19.83 14.38 27.70
CA ASP A 331 21.26 14.57 27.41
C ASP A 331 21.94 13.24 27.01
N ASP A 332 21.40 12.13 27.52
CA ASP A 332 21.89 10.78 27.26
C ASP A 332 21.09 10.01 26.21
N CYS A 333 20.34 10.74 25.36
CA CYS A 333 19.55 10.20 24.26
C CYS A 333 20.42 9.35 23.31
N ILE A 334 19.88 8.20 22.89
CA ILE A 334 20.48 7.28 21.94
C ILE A 334 19.97 7.64 20.53
N PHE A 335 20.87 8.03 19.66
CA PHE A 335 20.58 8.41 18.27
C PHE A 335 20.88 7.27 17.31
N TYR A 336 19.86 6.81 16.60
CA TYR A 336 19.98 5.90 15.47
C TYR A 336 20.03 6.72 14.19
N CYS A 337 21.21 6.90 13.60
CA CYS A 337 21.38 7.69 12.39
C CYS A 337 21.46 6.73 11.21
N TYR A 338 20.50 6.81 10.29
CA TYR A 338 20.35 5.89 9.18
C TYR A 338 20.51 6.64 7.85
N ILE A 339 21.53 6.31 7.08
CA ILE A 339 21.85 6.99 5.83
C ILE A 339 21.63 6.03 4.68
N VAL A 340 20.81 6.45 3.72
CA VAL A 340 20.53 5.69 2.50
C VAL A 340 21.36 6.26 1.37
N ALA A 341 22.46 5.60 1.03
CA ALA A 341 23.42 6.06 0.03
C ALA A 341 24.13 4.88 -0.63
N ASP A 342 24.26 4.92 -1.96
CA ASP A 342 25.08 3.92 -2.67
C ASP A 342 26.57 4.16 -2.35
N ILE A 343 27.28 3.13 -1.88
CA ILE A 343 28.66 3.23 -1.39
C ILE A 343 29.64 3.14 -2.57
N VAL A 344 29.75 4.25 -3.30
CA VAL A 344 30.62 4.39 -4.48
C VAL A 344 31.42 5.70 -4.43
N GLY A 345 32.49 5.80 -5.23
CA GLY A 345 33.33 7.01 -5.29
C GLY A 345 33.91 7.40 -3.93
N ASP A 346 33.89 8.70 -3.63
CA ASP A 346 34.45 9.29 -2.40
C ASP A 346 33.86 8.66 -1.13
N LEU A 347 32.59 8.26 -1.16
CA LEU A 347 31.92 7.65 0.00
C LEU A 347 32.55 6.31 0.39
N SER A 348 32.99 5.51 -0.59
CA SER A 348 33.68 4.24 -0.31
C SER A 348 34.99 4.46 0.46
N GLN A 349 35.72 5.52 0.11
CA GLN A 349 36.93 5.91 0.82
C GLN A 349 36.61 6.47 2.21
N GLN A 350 35.60 7.34 2.31
CA GLN A 350 35.16 7.95 3.56
C GLN A 350 34.79 6.89 4.61
N LEU A 351 34.11 5.81 4.20
CA LEU A 351 33.61 4.76 5.10
C LEU A 351 34.57 3.55 5.19
N SER A 352 35.78 3.65 4.67
CA SER A 352 36.73 2.52 4.57
C SER A 352 37.13 1.93 5.93
N ASN A 353 37.17 2.76 6.96
CA ASN A 353 37.52 2.36 8.34
C ASN A 353 36.29 2.03 9.20
N TRP A 354 35.09 2.02 8.63
CA TRP A 354 33.86 1.68 9.36
C TRP A 354 33.65 0.18 9.33
N ASP A 355 33.04 -0.35 10.39
CA ASP A 355 32.67 -1.75 10.44
C ASP A 355 31.62 -2.06 9.36
N LYS A 356 31.65 -3.27 8.82
CA LYS A 356 30.60 -3.73 7.90
C LYS A 356 29.37 -4.15 8.70
N THR A 357 28.19 -3.91 8.15
CA THR A 357 26.94 -4.50 8.68
C THR A 357 26.96 -6.03 8.53
N ALA A 358 26.04 -6.72 9.19
CA ALA A 358 26.00 -8.19 9.23
C ALA A 358 25.92 -8.85 7.84
N ASN A 359 25.26 -8.21 6.87
CA ASN A 359 25.19 -8.68 5.48
C ASN A 359 26.42 -8.30 4.62
N GLY A 360 27.37 -7.55 5.19
CA GLY A 360 28.60 -7.12 4.54
C GLY A 360 28.46 -5.97 3.54
N GLN A 361 27.23 -5.53 3.25
CA GLN A 361 26.95 -4.53 2.20
C GLN A 361 27.00 -3.10 2.72
N GLY A 362 26.48 -2.87 3.92
CA GLY A 362 26.45 -1.56 4.57
C GLY A 362 27.72 -1.24 5.36
N ARG A 363 27.69 -0.11 6.05
CA ARG A 363 28.71 0.32 7.01
C ARG A 363 28.06 0.82 8.29
N ILE A 364 28.70 0.60 9.42
CA ILE A 364 28.23 1.06 10.71
C ILE A 364 29.37 1.66 11.53
N LEU A 365 29.09 2.77 12.20
CA LEU A 365 29.97 3.45 13.12
C LEU A 365 29.24 3.67 14.44
N PRO A 366 29.68 3.03 15.54
CA PRO A 366 29.18 3.37 16.87
C PRO A 366 29.56 4.81 17.24
N LEU A 367 28.59 5.59 17.70
CA LEU A 367 28.83 6.91 18.28
C LEU A 367 29.50 6.73 19.64
N LYS A 368 30.56 7.50 19.91
CA LYS A 368 31.34 7.43 21.15
C LYS A 368 31.38 8.80 21.84
N ASN A 369 31.60 8.78 23.16
CA ASN A 369 31.78 9.95 24.01
C ASN A 369 30.54 10.86 24.10
N GLU A 370 30.55 11.99 23.38
CA GLU A 370 29.57 13.07 23.50
C GLU A 370 28.16 12.65 23.04
N TYR A 371 28.08 11.70 22.13
CA TYR A 371 26.82 11.16 21.60
C TYR A 371 26.76 9.64 21.80
N ARG A 372 25.53 9.13 21.96
CA ARG A 372 25.25 7.69 22.10
C ARG A 372 24.46 7.19 20.90
N GLY A 373 24.71 5.96 20.48
CA GLY A 373 24.01 5.31 19.38
C GLY A 373 24.94 4.90 18.23
N SER A 374 24.47 5.02 17.00
CA SER A 374 25.22 4.58 15.83
C SER A 374 24.83 5.33 14.57
N ILE A 375 25.77 5.41 13.64
CA ILE A 375 25.56 5.81 12.26
C ILE A 375 25.63 4.57 11.39
N GLU A 376 24.57 4.24 10.68
CA GLU A 376 24.51 3.13 9.73
C GLU A 376 24.26 3.68 8.33
N VAL A 377 25.06 3.20 7.36
CA VAL A 377 24.91 3.51 5.94
C VAL A 377 24.45 2.24 5.22
N ILE A 378 23.28 2.32 4.58
CA ILE A 378 22.72 1.28 3.72
C ILE A 378 22.68 1.78 2.27
N GLN A 379 22.86 0.87 1.31
CA GLN A 379 22.68 1.22 -0.11
C GLN A 379 21.19 1.22 -0.48
N TRP A 380 20.82 1.97 -1.51
CA TRP A 380 19.43 2.02 -1.97
C TRP A 380 18.89 0.64 -2.35
N GLN A 381 19.71 -0.18 -2.99
CA GLN A 381 19.29 -1.52 -3.40
C GLN A 381 19.01 -2.44 -2.19
N ASP A 382 19.85 -2.33 -1.16
CA ASP A 382 19.74 -3.15 0.04
C ASP A 382 18.51 -2.75 0.85
N LEU A 383 18.22 -1.44 0.98
CA LEU A 383 17.00 -0.93 1.59
C LEU A 383 15.74 -1.54 0.94
N VAL A 384 15.68 -1.52 -0.39
CA VAL A 384 14.53 -2.08 -1.13
C VAL A 384 14.46 -3.60 -0.96
N ASN A 385 15.59 -4.29 -1.00
CA ASN A 385 15.64 -5.74 -0.78
C ASN A 385 15.15 -6.10 0.63
N ASP A 386 15.58 -5.37 1.66
CA ASP A 386 15.15 -5.58 3.04
C ASP A 386 13.64 -5.33 3.18
N ALA A 387 13.11 -4.26 2.57
CA ALA A 387 11.67 -4.00 2.55
C ALA A 387 10.89 -5.14 1.87
N TRP A 388 11.40 -5.71 0.77
CA TRP A 388 10.82 -6.91 0.15
C TRP A 388 10.88 -8.13 1.06
N GLN A 389 12.01 -8.38 1.74
CA GLN A 389 12.13 -9.53 2.63
C GLN A 389 11.17 -9.43 3.82
N ARG A 390 11.04 -8.24 4.43
CA ARG A 390 10.06 -7.99 5.51
C ARG A 390 8.62 -8.28 5.08
N ASN A 391 8.30 -8.04 3.81
CA ASN A 391 6.95 -8.29 3.25
C ASN A 391 6.81 -9.67 2.56
N LYS A 392 7.85 -10.51 2.53
CA LYS A 392 7.82 -11.78 1.80
C LYS A 392 6.76 -12.74 2.32
N ALA A 393 6.65 -12.87 3.64
CA ALA A 393 5.68 -13.76 4.27
C ALA A 393 4.23 -13.34 3.98
N THR A 394 3.95 -12.04 4.07
CA THR A 394 2.61 -11.49 3.81
C THR A 394 2.25 -11.51 2.32
N LEU A 395 3.22 -11.28 1.42
CA LEU A 395 3.09 -11.52 -0.02
C LEU A 395 2.71 -12.98 -0.32
N HIS A 396 3.45 -13.94 0.24
CA HIS A 396 3.17 -15.35 0.05
C HIS A 396 1.79 -15.75 0.59
N ALA A 397 1.43 -15.28 1.79
CA ALA A 397 0.10 -15.52 2.37
C ALA A 397 -1.04 -14.95 1.51
N ALA A 398 -0.81 -13.83 0.81
CA ALA A 398 -1.74 -13.23 -0.13
C ALA A 398 -1.70 -13.86 -1.53
N GLY A 399 -0.88 -14.90 -1.77
CA GLY A 399 -0.72 -15.52 -3.09
C GLY A 399 0.05 -14.65 -4.11
N LEU A 400 0.85 -13.70 -3.64
CA LEU A 400 1.60 -12.73 -4.44
C LEU A 400 3.11 -12.99 -4.36
N SER A 401 3.84 -12.49 -5.36
CA SER A 401 5.30 -12.54 -5.40
C SER A 401 5.89 -11.25 -5.98
N ARG A 402 7.17 -10.97 -5.68
CA ARG A 402 7.93 -9.89 -6.32
C ARG A 402 7.97 -10.16 -7.82
N SER A 403 7.57 -9.18 -8.63
CA SER A 403 7.67 -9.31 -10.08
C SER A 403 9.14 -9.48 -10.46
N ILE A 404 9.46 -10.50 -11.25
CA ILE A 404 10.81 -10.68 -11.77
C ILE A 404 11.06 -9.50 -12.73
N PRO A 405 12.13 -8.71 -12.56
CA PRO A 405 12.48 -7.68 -13.53
C PRO A 405 12.61 -8.33 -14.90
N THR A 406 11.83 -7.88 -15.88
CA THR A 406 12.07 -8.24 -17.27
C THR A 406 13.40 -7.62 -17.66
N THR A 407 14.47 -8.40 -17.60
CA THR A 407 15.76 -8.06 -18.21
C THR A 407 15.49 -7.72 -19.67
N SER A 408 15.52 -6.43 -19.97
CA SER A 408 15.40 -5.87 -21.33
C SER A 408 16.80 -5.64 -21.86
#